data_AF-A0A970Y4H6-F1
#
_entry.id   AF-A0A970Y4H6-F1
#
_cell.length_a   1.000
_cell.length_b   1.000
_cell.length_c   1.000
_cell.angle_alpha   90.00
_cell.angle_beta   90.00
_cell.angle_gamma   90.00
#
_symmetry.space_group_name_H-M   'P 1'
#
loop_
_entity.id
_entity.type
_entity.pdbx_description
1 polymer ?
#
loop_
_entity_poly.entity_id
_entity_poly.type
_entity_poly.pdbx_seq_one_letter_code
_entity_poly.pdbx_strand_id
1 'polypeptide(L)'
;MRHTTGYARTHARAETGFTLIELLIVIIIIAILAAIAIPTYLGQRQSAQDTVAYSLVRNGLTTLQTAFVETGDYTSITAEALNALETSSHWIEADVNIVSTSPPGINGTIVADASQNQLVYYAESPTVVDVASRSESGNWFGIQVDTVDLSETGYVRVRVIDGSAEVGW
;
A
#
# COMPACT_ATOMS: atom_id res chain seq x y z
N MET A 1 87.27 -17.28 -18.10
CA MET A 1 86.55 -17.46 -16.82
C MET A 1 86.40 -16.11 -16.15
N ARG A 2 85.22 -15.47 -16.24
CA ARG A 2 84.79 -14.38 -15.34
C ARG A 2 83.27 -14.28 -15.42
N HIS A 3 82.65 -14.75 -14.35
CA HIS A 3 81.22 -14.77 -14.07
C HIS A 3 80.84 -13.35 -13.60
N THR A 4 79.93 -12.67 -14.29
CA THR A 4 79.33 -11.42 -13.79
C THR A 4 77.93 -11.72 -13.28
N THR A 5 77.83 -11.90 -11.96
CA THR A 5 76.56 -12.01 -11.23
C THR A 5 75.83 -10.67 -11.25
N GLY A 6 74.54 -10.70 -11.58
CA GLY A 6 73.68 -9.52 -11.74
C GLY A 6 73.16 -8.92 -10.44
N TYR A 7 72.36 -7.86 -10.59
CA TYR A 7 71.42 -7.41 -9.57
C TYR A 7 70.13 -6.93 -10.25
N ALA A 8 69.09 -7.76 -10.22
CA ALA A 8 67.73 -7.33 -10.47
C ALA A 8 67.25 -6.51 -9.27
N ARG A 9 66.99 -5.21 -9.45
CA ARG A 9 66.32 -4.39 -8.43
C ARG A 9 64.83 -4.71 -8.47
N THR A 10 64.36 -5.49 -7.52
CA THR A 10 62.92 -5.61 -7.23
C THR A 10 62.45 -4.33 -6.54
N HIS A 11 61.60 -3.56 -7.21
CA HIS A 11 60.87 -2.47 -6.56
C HIS A 11 59.87 -3.08 -5.58
N ALA A 12 60.19 -3.03 -4.28
CA ALA A 12 59.21 -3.34 -3.24
C ALA A 12 58.06 -2.32 -3.36
N ARG A 13 56.86 -2.81 -3.67
CA ARG A 13 55.66 -2.00 -3.70
C ARG A 13 55.34 -1.62 -2.27
N ALA A 14 55.41 -0.33 -1.94
CA ALA A 14 54.99 0.14 -0.63
C ALA A 14 53.50 -0.14 -0.47
N GLU A 15 53.15 -1.00 0.48
CA GLU A 15 51.77 -1.18 0.90
C GLU A 15 51.38 0.04 1.74
N THR A 16 50.70 0.99 1.12
CA THR A 16 50.12 2.13 1.80
C THR A 16 48.91 1.64 2.59
N GLY A 17 49.05 1.52 3.92
CA GLY A 17 47.93 1.19 4.81
C GLY A 17 46.94 2.35 4.93
N PHE A 18 45.66 2.02 5.09
CA PHE A 18 44.59 3.00 5.35
C PHE A 18 44.80 3.65 6.72
N THR A 19 44.62 4.96 6.83
CA THR A 19 44.74 5.67 8.11
C THR A 19 43.44 5.58 8.91
N LEU A 20 43.53 5.56 10.25
CA LEU A 20 42.35 5.60 11.12
C LEU A 20 41.52 6.87 10.92
N ILE A 21 42.17 7.98 10.57
CA ILE A 21 41.49 9.25 10.31
C ILE A 21 40.69 9.23 9.00
N GLU A 22 41.18 8.54 7.95
CA GLU A 22 40.41 8.36 6.71
C GLU A 22 39.12 7.58 6.98
N LEU A 23 39.19 6.50 7.76
CA LEU A 23 38.00 5.73 8.13
C LEU A 23 37.05 6.56 9.01
N LEU A 24 37.58 7.38 9.93
CA LEU A 24 36.79 8.26 10.79
C LEU A 24 35.97 9.29 9.99
N ILE A 25 36.57 9.94 9.00
CA ILE A 25 35.87 10.95 8.19
C ILE A 25 34.76 10.28 7.36
N VAL A 26 35.02 9.09 6.82
CA VAL A 26 34.04 8.33 6.04
C VAL A 26 32.80 8.02 6.86
N ILE A 27 32.95 7.53 8.10
CA ILE A 27 31.79 7.20 8.94
C ILE A 27 31.00 8.45 9.37
N ILE A 28 31.68 9.60 9.56
CA ILE A 28 31.00 10.87 9.87
C ILE A 28 30.13 11.31 8.70
N ILE A 29 30.66 11.25 7.48
CA ILE A 29 29.90 11.61 6.28
C ILE A 29 28.69 10.67 6.11
N ILE A 30 28.89 9.36 6.26
CA ILE A 30 27.79 8.37 6.20
C ILE A 30 26.74 8.66 7.27
N ALA A 31 27.14 9.01 8.50
CA ALA A 31 26.20 9.33 9.58
C ALA A 31 25.31 10.55 9.26
N ILE A 32 25.90 11.62 8.69
CA ILE A 32 25.15 12.82 8.27
C ILE A 32 24.17 12.48 7.15
N LEU A 33 24.60 11.72 6.14
CA LEU A 33 23.74 11.31 5.03
C LEU A 33 22.60 10.41 5.51
N ALA A 34 22.91 9.43 6.38
CA ALA A 34 21.91 8.52 6.94
C ALA A 34 20.85 9.26 7.78
N ALA A 35 21.25 10.28 8.54
CA ALA A 35 20.31 11.07 9.36
C ALA A 35 19.21 11.75 8.54
N ILE A 36 19.48 12.16 7.29
CA ILE A 36 18.49 12.77 6.38
C ILE A 36 17.80 11.70 5.52
N ALA A 37 18.57 10.72 5.05
CA ALA A 37 18.09 9.70 4.12
C ALA A 37 17.09 8.75 4.77
N ILE A 38 17.33 8.28 6.00
CA ILE A 38 16.46 7.32 6.69
C ILE A 38 15.03 7.86 6.88
N PRO A 39 14.79 9.03 7.50
CA PRO A 39 13.42 9.51 7.68
C PRO A 39 12.71 9.77 6.35
N THR A 40 13.43 10.30 5.35
CA THR A 40 12.88 10.53 4.00
C THR A 40 12.49 9.21 3.33
N TYR A 41 13.36 8.21 3.40
CA TYR A 41 13.11 6.89 2.83
C TYR A 41 11.91 6.19 3.49
N LEU A 42 11.81 6.26 4.82
CA LEU A 42 10.68 5.70 5.56
C LEU A 42 9.36 6.38 5.18
N GLY A 43 9.35 7.71 5.05
CA GLY A 43 8.17 8.46 4.59
C GLY A 43 7.77 8.07 3.16
N GLN A 44 8.72 7.98 2.23
CA GLN A 44 8.47 7.54 0.86
C GLN A 44 7.90 6.11 0.80
N ARG A 45 8.44 5.19 1.61
CA ARG A 45 7.93 3.83 1.71
C ARG A 45 6.48 3.81 2.21
N GLN A 46 6.17 4.55 3.26
CA GLN A 46 4.81 4.67 3.79
C GLN A 46 3.84 5.22 2.74
N SER A 47 4.20 6.31 2.06
CA SER A 47 3.36 6.88 0.99
C SER A 47 3.15 5.91 -0.18
N ALA A 48 4.16 5.11 -0.53
CA ALA A 48 4.02 4.09 -1.56
C ALA A 48 3.04 2.98 -1.14
N GLN A 49 3.15 2.50 0.10
CA GLN A 49 2.23 1.50 0.67
C GLN A 49 0.78 2.01 0.69
N ASP A 50 0.58 3.28 1.05
CA ASP A 50 -0.73 3.92 1.05
C ASP A 50 -1.31 4.08 -0.36
N THR A 51 -0.45 4.44 -1.32
CA THR A 51 -0.83 4.56 -2.74
C THR A 51 -1.30 3.23 -3.31
N VAL A 52 -0.66 2.12 -2.93
CA VAL A 52 -1.07 0.77 -3.35
C VAL A 52 -2.48 0.46 -2.84
N ALA A 53 -2.76 0.69 -1.55
CA ALA A 53 -4.08 0.44 -0.97
C ALA A 53 -5.16 1.32 -1.62
N TYR A 54 -4.90 2.62 -1.78
CA TYR A 54 -5.84 3.53 -2.43
C TYR A 54 -6.15 3.10 -3.86
N SER A 55 -5.13 2.73 -4.64
CA SER A 55 -5.30 2.28 -6.03
C SER A 55 -6.10 0.98 -6.11
N LEU A 56 -5.84 0.04 -5.18
CA LEU A 56 -6.57 -1.22 -5.09
C LEU A 56 -8.06 -1.00 -4.82
N VAL A 57 -8.41 -0.13 -3.85
CA VAL A 57 -9.81 0.20 -3.54
C VAL A 57 -10.51 0.90 -4.71
N ARG A 58 -9.81 1.77 -5.44
CA ARG A 58 -10.33 2.43 -6.65
C ARG A 58 -10.62 1.43 -7.78
N ASN A 59 -9.75 0.44 -7.96
CA ASN A 59 -10.00 -0.64 -8.93
C ASN A 59 -11.17 -1.52 -8.48
N GLY A 60 -11.23 -1.83 -7.18
CA GLY A 60 -12.33 -2.59 -6.59
C GLY A 60 -13.69 -1.93 -6.81
N LEU A 61 -13.77 -0.60 -6.67
CA LEU A 61 -14.98 0.15 -7.00
C LEU A 61 -15.48 -0.13 -8.43
N THR A 62 -14.57 -0.18 -9.41
CA THR A 62 -14.94 -0.50 -10.79
C THR A 62 -15.51 -1.92 -10.91
N THR A 63 -14.89 -2.91 -10.26
CA THR A 63 -15.41 -4.30 -10.24
C THR A 63 -16.79 -4.39 -9.60
N LEU A 64 -17.02 -3.72 -8.47
CA LEU A 64 -18.33 -3.67 -7.80
C LEU A 64 -19.40 -3.02 -8.68
N GLN A 65 -19.05 -1.92 -9.36
CA GLN A 65 -19.97 -1.28 -10.30
C GLN A 65 -20.32 -2.19 -11.48
N THR A 66 -19.35 -2.93 -12.01
CA THR A 66 -19.62 -3.93 -13.07
C THR A 66 -20.57 -5.02 -12.57
N ALA A 67 -20.32 -5.59 -11.40
CA ALA A 67 -21.21 -6.60 -10.81
C ALA A 67 -22.62 -6.04 -10.52
N PHE A 68 -22.72 -4.78 -10.11
CA PHE A 68 -23.99 -4.10 -9.89
C PHE A 68 -24.79 -3.88 -11.18
N VAL A 69 -24.14 -3.59 -12.31
CA VAL A 69 -24.85 -3.47 -13.60
C VAL A 69 -25.53 -4.78 -14.00
N GLU A 70 -24.95 -5.93 -13.64
CA GLU A 70 -25.53 -7.24 -13.95
C GLU A 70 -26.67 -7.63 -13.01
N THR A 71 -26.56 -7.28 -11.74
CA THR A 71 -27.47 -7.74 -10.67
C THR A 71 -28.56 -6.71 -10.31
N GLY A 72 -28.24 -5.43 -10.40
CA GLY A 72 -29.05 -4.32 -9.89
C GLY A 72 -29.17 -4.27 -8.36
N ASP A 73 -28.42 -5.10 -7.63
CA ASP A 73 -28.56 -5.28 -6.18
C ASP A 73 -27.21 -5.69 -5.55
N TYR A 74 -26.59 -4.79 -4.78
CA TYR A 74 -25.31 -5.06 -4.11
C TYR A 74 -25.39 -6.20 -3.09
N THR A 75 -26.55 -6.47 -2.49
CA THR A 75 -26.72 -7.57 -1.50
C THR A 75 -26.74 -8.95 -2.14
N SER A 76 -26.86 -9.01 -3.46
CA SER A 76 -26.82 -10.27 -4.24
C SER A 76 -25.41 -10.63 -4.73
N ILE A 77 -24.44 -9.72 -4.58
CA ILE A 77 -23.07 -9.90 -5.05
C ILE A 77 -22.29 -10.70 -4.00
N THR A 78 -21.69 -11.83 -4.40
CA THR A 78 -20.84 -12.64 -3.52
C THR A 78 -19.35 -12.41 -3.79
N ALA A 79 -18.52 -12.72 -2.80
CA ALA A 79 -17.07 -12.69 -2.95
C ALA A 79 -16.59 -13.62 -4.09
N GLU A 80 -17.21 -14.79 -4.29
CA GLU A 80 -16.83 -15.67 -5.40
C GLU A 80 -17.10 -15.03 -6.76
N ALA A 81 -18.23 -14.32 -6.92
CA ALA A 81 -18.54 -13.63 -8.16
C ALA A 81 -17.52 -12.52 -8.46
N LEU A 82 -17.14 -11.74 -7.45
CA LEU A 82 -16.12 -10.69 -7.60
C LEU A 82 -14.73 -11.24 -7.92
N ASN A 83 -14.33 -12.34 -7.27
CA ASN A 83 -13.07 -13.04 -7.56
C ASN A 83 -13.05 -13.65 -8.98
N ALA A 84 -14.22 -13.96 -9.56
CA ALA A 84 -14.33 -14.41 -10.94
C ALA A 84 -14.25 -13.25 -11.95
N LEU A 85 -14.76 -12.08 -11.59
CA LEU A 85 -14.70 -10.86 -12.42
C LEU A 85 -13.31 -10.23 -12.43
N GLU A 86 -12.64 -10.16 -11.28
CA GLU A 86 -11.31 -9.56 -11.14
C GLU A 86 -10.35 -10.53 -10.44
N THR A 87 -9.56 -11.23 -11.26
CA THR A 87 -8.69 -12.32 -10.79
C THR A 87 -7.38 -11.86 -10.14
N SER A 88 -7.02 -10.57 -10.28
CA SER A 88 -5.79 -10.03 -9.68
C SER A 88 -5.94 -9.63 -8.21
N SER A 89 -7.18 -9.61 -7.71
CA SER A 89 -7.52 -9.21 -6.35
C SER A 89 -8.26 -10.34 -5.64
N HIS A 90 -8.12 -10.40 -4.32
CA HIS A 90 -8.85 -11.34 -3.48
C HIS A 90 -9.94 -10.62 -2.69
N TRP A 91 -11.19 -10.95 -2.99
CA TRP A 91 -12.37 -10.37 -2.37
C TRP A 91 -12.79 -11.15 -1.14
N ILE A 92 -13.06 -10.40 -0.08
CA ILE A 92 -13.57 -10.90 1.20
C ILE A 92 -14.89 -10.17 1.46
N GLU A 93 -15.96 -10.94 1.64
CA GLU A 93 -17.25 -10.39 2.07
C GLU A 93 -17.24 -10.20 3.58
N ALA A 94 -17.74 -9.06 4.06
CA ALA A 94 -17.90 -8.81 5.48
C ALA A 94 -19.31 -9.15 5.97
N ASP A 95 -19.40 -9.72 7.18
CA ASP A 95 -20.68 -10.00 7.84
C ASP A 95 -21.29 -8.77 8.55
N VAL A 96 -20.50 -7.72 8.70
CA VAL A 96 -20.82 -6.50 9.45
C VAL A 96 -20.29 -5.29 8.71
N ASN A 97 -20.91 -4.14 8.94
CA ASN A 97 -20.44 -2.88 8.38
C ASN A 97 -18.94 -2.68 8.70
N ILE A 98 -18.18 -2.54 7.64
CA ILE A 98 -16.72 -2.41 7.66
C ILE A 98 -16.35 -1.05 8.22
N VAL A 99 -17.14 -0.02 7.97
CA VAL A 99 -16.92 1.36 8.40
C VAL A 99 -17.85 1.69 9.57
N SER A 100 -17.32 1.74 10.79
CA SER A 100 -18.03 2.43 11.86
C SER A 100 -17.84 3.94 11.70
N THR A 101 -18.92 4.72 11.84
CA THR A 101 -18.89 6.19 11.75
C THR A 101 -18.99 6.88 13.11
N SER A 102 -19.15 6.12 14.19
CA SER A 102 -19.15 6.63 15.57
C SER A 102 -18.78 5.53 16.58
N PRO A 103 -17.49 5.45 17.00
CA PRO A 103 -16.33 6.20 16.49
C PRO A 103 -15.91 5.74 15.07
N PRO A 104 -15.19 6.57 14.29
CA PRO A 104 -14.59 6.17 13.02
C PRO A 104 -13.62 5.00 13.22
N GLY A 105 -13.85 3.89 12.53
CA GLY A 105 -13.01 2.70 12.70
C GLY A 105 -13.38 1.62 11.70
N ILE A 106 -12.44 0.74 11.42
CA ILE A 106 -12.73 -0.48 10.68
C ILE A 106 -13.03 -1.59 11.68
N ASN A 107 -14.17 -2.25 11.50
CA ASN A 107 -14.58 -3.34 12.38
C ASN A 107 -13.57 -4.49 12.25
N GLY A 108 -12.70 -4.66 13.26
CA GLY A 108 -11.48 -5.48 13.20
C GLY A 108 -11.67 -6.99 13.07
N THR A 109 -12.90 -7.44 12.81
CA THR A 109 -13.22 -8.87 12.62
C THR A 109 -12.81 -9.34 11.22
N ILE A 110 -12.77 -8.46 10.21
CA ILE A 110 -12.32 -8.78 8.85
C ILE A 110 -11.38 -7.68 8.35
N VAL A 111 -10.14 -8.05 8.05
CA VAL A 111 -9.10 -7.12 7.60
C VAL A 111 -8.59 -7.58 6.24
N ALA A 112 -8.77 -6.75 5.22
CA ALA A 112 -8.12 -6.90 3.92
C ALA A 112 -6.76 -6.19 3.94
N ASP A 113 -5.71 -6.89 3.51
CA ASP A 113 -4.36 -6.36 3.38
C ASP A 113 -4.03 -6.04 1.91
N ALA A 114 -3.79 -4.76 1.62
CA ALA A 114 -3.43 -4.31 0.29
C ALA A 114 -2.10 -4.89 -0.22
N SER A 115 -1.18 -5.26 0.67
CA SER A 115 0.07 -5.94 0.29
C SER A 115 -0.18 -7.37 -0.24
N GLN A 116 -1.35 -7.93 0.04
CA GLN A 116 -1.82 -9.23 -0.45
C GLN A 116 -2.88 -9.09 -1.55
N ASN A 117 -3.08 -7.89 -2.12
CA ASN A 117 -4.15 -7.56 -3.08
C ASN A 117 -5.55 -7.91 -2.56
N GLN A 118 -5.79 -7.76 -1.26
CA GLN A 118 -7.10 -8.07 -0.68
C GLN A 118 -7.99 -6.84 -0.62
N LEU A 119 -9.28 -7.07 -0.85
CA LEU A 119 -10.36 -6.10 -0.69
C LEU A 119 -11.43 -6.71 0.20
N VAL A 120 -11.94 -5.92 1.12
CA VAL A 120 -13.13 -6.26 1.90
C VAL A 120 -14.30 -5.42 1.42
N TYR A 121 -15.48 -6.01 1.27
CA TYR A 121 -16.69 -5.28 0.90
C TYR A 121 -17.89 -5.67 1.78
N TYR A 122 -18.82 -4.74 1.94
CA TYR A 122 -20.04 -4.92 2.72
C TYR A 122 -21.20 -4.23 2.01
N ALA A 123 -22.21 -4.99 1.62
CA ALA A 123 -23.45 -4.42 1.11
C ALA A 123 -24.33 -3.99 2.29
N GLU A 124 -24.47 -2.67 2.52
CA GLU A 124 -25.37 -2.16 3.55
C GLU A 124 -26.85 -2.30 3.15
N SER A 125 -27.13 -2.21 1.85
CA SER A 125 -28.46 -2.34 1.26
C SER A 125 -28.33 -2.66 -0.24
N PRO A 126 -29.43 -2.93 -0.96
CA PRO A 126 -29.36 -3.19 -2.41
C PRO A 126 -28.68 -2.09 -3.21
N THR A 127 -28.66 -0.86 -2.71
CA THR A 127 -28.11 0.30 -3.41
C THR A 127 -26.87 0.90 -2.75
N VAL A 128 -26.47 0.40 -1.58
CA VAL A 128 -25.35 0.94 -0.81
C VAL A 128 -24.33 -0.15 -0.54
N VAL A 129 -23.07 0.10 -0.91
CA VAL A 129 -21.95 -0.82 -0.66
C VAL A 129 -20.72 -0.07 -0.20
N ASP A 130 -20.00 -0.66 0.73
CA ASP A 130 -18.68 -0.24 1.16
C ASP A 130 -17.62 -1.17 0.61
N VAL A 131 -16.47 -0.61 0.24
CA VAL A 131 -15.26 -1.37 -0.10
C VAL A 131 -14.06 -0.73 0.58
N ALA A 132 -13.17 -1.53 1.14
CA ALA A 132 -11.98 -1.04 1.83
C ALA A 132 -10.78 -1.99 1.73
N SER A 133 -9.60 -1.44 1.98
CA SER A 133 -8.37 -2.20 2.19
C SER A 133 -7.43 -1.43 3.10
N ARG A 134 -6.58 -2.15 3.84
CA ARG A 134 -5.57 -1.58 4.73
C ARG A 134 -4.22 -1.58 4.03
N SER A 135 -3.50 -0.45 4.08
CA SER A 135 -2.11 -0.40 3.62
C SER A 135 -1.17 -1.10 4.60
N GLU A 136 -0.01 -1.53 4.10
CA GLU A 136 1.08 -2.08 4.95
C GLU A 136 1.57 -1.06 5.99
N SER A 137 1.37 0.24 5.75
CA SER A 137 1.68 1.30 6.71
C SER A 137 0.70 1.37 7.88
N GLY A 138 -0.44 0.68 7.75
CA GLY A 138 -1.48 0.56 8.75
C GLY A 138 -2.67 1.49 8.53
N ASN A 139 -2.64 2.36 7.52
CA ASN A 139 -3.71 3.26 7.15
C ASN A 139 -4.85 2.52 6.42
N TRP A 140 -6.06 3.01 6.58
CA TRP A 140 -7.23 2.47 5.90
C TRP A 140 -7.64 3.36 4.75
N PHE A 141 -8.03 2.71 3.66
CA PHE A 141 -8.58 3.34 2.48
C PHE A 141 -9.91 2.66 2.18
N GLY A 142 -10.95 3.46 2.01
CA GLY A 142 -12.30 2.94 1.81
C GLY A 142 -13.15 3.84 0.95
N ILE A 143 -14.10 3.24 0.25
CA ILE A 143 -15.09 3.93 -0.56
C ILE A 143 -16.46 3.38 -0.20
N GLN A 144 -17.39 4.26 0.18
CA GLN A 144 -18.81 3.96 0.21
C GLN A 144 -19.46 4.48 -1.07
N VAL A 145 -20.30 3.66 -1.67
CA VAL A 145 -21.12 3.98 -2.84
C VAL A 145 -22.58 3.92 -2.42
N ASP A 146 -23.32 4.98 -2.68
CA ASP A 146 -24.78 5.02 -2.54
C ASP A 146 -25.40 5.36 -3.90
N THR A 147 -26.17 4.41 -4.44
CA THR A 147 -26.84 4.48 -5.74
C THR A 147 -28.31 4.82 -5.52
N VAL A 148 -28.68 6.10 -5.58
CA VAL A 148 -30.07 6.51 -5.33
C VAL A 148 -30.84 6.55 -6.64
N ASP A 149 -31.98 5.85 -6.71
CA ASP A 149 -32.90 5.96 -7.84
C ASP A 149 -33.87 7.13 -7.62
N LEU A 150 -33.58 8.28 -8.22
CA LEU A 150 -34.45 9.45 -8.24
C LEU A 150 -35.16 9.52 -9.59
N SER A 151 -36.08 8.59 -9.82
CA SER A 151 -37.16 8.58 -10.81
C SER A 151 -36.87 8.94 -12.27
N GLU A 152 -35.63 9.25 -12.68
CA GLU A 152 -35.17 9.50 -14.07
C GLU A 152 -33.66 9.83 -14.18
N THR A 153 -32.92 10.00 -13.08
CA THR A 153 -31.45 10.11 -13.15
C THR A 153 -30.82 9.48 -11.90
N GLY A 154 -30.14 8.33 -12.07
CA GLY A 154 -29.42 7.69 -10.98
C GLY A 154 -28.23 8.56 -10.55
N TYR A 155 -28.11 8.86 -9.26
CA TYR A 155 -26.97 9.58 -8.70
C TYR A 155 -26.11 8.62 -7.90
N VAL A 156 -24.80 8.69 -8.10
CA VAL A 156 -23.80 7.95 -7.31
C VAL A 156 -23.15 8.91 -6.33
N ARG A 157 -23.35 8.70 -5.03
CA ARG A 157 -22.59 9.39 -3.99
C ARG A 157 -21.41 8.53 -3.60
N VAL A 158 -20.21 9.12 -3.63
CA VAL A 158 -18.95 8.46 -3.26
C VAL A 158 -18.38 9.15 -2.04
N ARG A 159 -18.24 8.42 -0.93
CA ARG A 159 -17.49 8.90 0.24
C ARG A 159 -16.16 8.15 0.29
N VAL A 160 -15.06 8.89 0.27
CA VAL A 160 -13.71 8.34 0.40
C VAL A 160 -13.24 8.49 1.84
N ILE A 161 -12.67 7.44 2.40
CA ILE A 161 -11.99 7.43 3.69
C ILE A 161 -10.50 7.26 3.39
N ASP A 162 -9.72 8.31 3.63
CA ASP A 162 -8.27 8.31 3.47
C ASP A 162 -7.62 8.63 4.83
N GLY A 163 -6.76 7.73 5.33
CA GLY A 163 -5.87 8.04 6.46
C GLY A 163 -6.34 7.58 7.85
N SER A 164 -5.47 7.80 8.83
CA SER A 164 -5.43 7.14 10.14
C SER A 164 -6.63 7.44 11.05
N ALA A 165 -7.71 6.66 10.99
CA ALA A 165 -8.83 6.59 11.97
C ALA A 165 -9.49 7.92 12.45
N GLU A 166 -9.00 9.08 12.05
CA GLU A 166 -9.46 10.41 12.39
C GLU A 166 -9.76 11.12 11.07
N VAL A 167 -10.99 10.94 10.61
CA VAL A 167 -11.51 11.72 9.49
C VAL A 167 -11.96 13.07 10.07
N GLY A 168 -11.30 14.14 9.64
CA GLY A 168 -11.69 15.51 9.95
C GLY A 168 -13.09 15.82 9.41
N TRP A 169 -13.85 16.59 10.21
CA TRP A 169 -15.24 17.02 9.94
C TRP A 169 -15.38 17.90 8.71
#